data_AF-A0A531MVX6-F1
#
_entry.id   AF-A0A531MVX6-F1
#
_cell.length_a   1.000
_cell.length_b   1.000
_cell.length_c   1.000
_cell.angle_alpha   90.00
_cell.angle_beta   90.00
_cell.angle_gamma   90.00
#
_symmetry.space_group_name_H-M   'P 1'
#
loop_
_entity.id
_entity.type
_entity.pdbx_description
1 polymer ?
#
loop_
_entity_poly.entity_id
_entity_poly.type
_entity_poly.pdbx_seq_one_letter_code
_entity_poly.pdbx_strand_id
1 'polypeptide(L)'
;ERFRRALADGRDRDRAAGRTLEGPHRSDLMVRHRPKAMPAELCSTGEQKALLVGIVLSHARLTGEMSGLTPILLLDEIAAHLDGGRRAALFSILEELNCQAFMTGTDAALFSSLHGRAQFLTVDHGTVGPTEDP
;
A
#
# COMPACT_ATOMS: atom_id res chain seq x y z
N GLU A 1 -26.83 17.14 11.07
CA GLU A 1 -27.13 18.01 12.24
C GLU A 1 -25.92 18.28 13.15
N ARG A 2 -25.30 17.27 13.77
CA ARG A 2 -24.19 17.47 14.74
C ARG A 2 -23.00 18.25 14.19
N PHE A 3 -22.47 17.85 13.02
CA PHE A 3 -21.29 18.49 12.42
C PHE A 3 -21.51 19.97 12.11
N ARG A 4 -22.68 20.32 11.57
CA ARG A 4 -23.03 21.72 11.28
C ARG A 4 -23.06 22.60 12.53
N ARG A 5 -23.58 22.07 13.65
CA ARG A 5 -23.58 22.78 14.94
C ARG A 5 -22.15 22.99 15.42
N ALA A 6 -21.31 21.96 15.36
CA ALA A 6 -19.92 22.06 15.78
C ALA A 6 -19.13 23.13 14.98
N LEU A 7 -19.35 23.20 13.66
CA LEU A 7 -18.81 24.27 12.82
C LEU A 7 -19.36 25.67 13.18
N ALA A 8 -20.64 25.76 13.56
CA ALA A 8 -21.24 27.04 13.97
C ALA A 8 -20.67 27.52 15.32
N ASP A 9 -20.58 26.62 16.30
CA ASP A 9 -20.06 26.89 17.64
C ASP A 9 -18.54 27.16 17.62
N GLY A 10 -17.82 26.63 16.62
CA GLY A 10 -16.38 26.80 16.44
C GLY A 10 -15.95 28.12 15.77
N ARG A 11 -16.86 28.93 15.23
CA ARG A 11 -16.53 30.07 14.34
C ARG A 11 -15.50 31.05 14.90
N ASP A 12 -15.61 31.44 16.16
CA ASP A 12 -14.66 32.38 16.75
C ASP A 12 -13.26 31.79 16.93
N ARG A 13 -13.18 30.49 17.27
CA ARG A 13 -11.91 29.77 17.36
C ARG A 13 -11.27 29.59 15.99
N ASP A 14 -12.06 29.21 14.99
CA ASP A 14 -11.61 29.10 13.60
C ASP A 14 -11.11 30.45 13.06
N ARG A 15 -11.83 31.54 13.37
CA ARG A 15 -11.44 32.91 13.01
C ARG A 15 -10.11 33.31 13.65
N ALA A 16 -9.91 33.00 14.94
CA ALA A 16 -8.65 33.27 15.63
C ALA A 16 -7.49 32.44 15.08
N ALA A 17 -7.75 31.20 14.66
CA ALA A 17 -6.74 30.30 14.09
C ALA A 17 -6.50 30.49 12.58
N GLY A 18 -7.34 31.27 11.88
CA GLY A 18 -7.25 31.49 10.43
C GLY A 18 -7.56 30.26 9.56
N ARG A 19 -8.14 29.19 10.13
CA ARG A 19 -8.48 27.94 9.43
C ARG A 19 -9.58 27.18 10.18
N THR A 20 -10.27 26.28 9.48
CA THR A 20 -11.26 25.40 10.10
C THR A 20 -10.60 24.35 10.99
N LEU A 21 -10.95 24.32 12.29
CA LEU A 21 -10.35 23.42 13.27
C LEU A 21 -11.07 22.08 13.41
N GLU A 22 -12.29 21.96 12.88
CA GLU A 22 -13.11 20.75 12.95
C GLU A 22 -13.56 20.31 11.55
N GLY A 23 -13.33 19.03 11.22
CA GLY A 23 -13.70 18.47 9.92
C GLY A 23 -12.91 17.22 9.57
N PRO A 24 -13.29 16.52 8.49
CA PRO A 24 -12.65 15.27 8.09
C PRO A 24 -11.16 15.44 7.75
N HIS A 25 -10.72 16.65 7.38
CA HIS A 25 -9.31 16.98 7.18
C HIS A 25 -8.45 16.89 8.46
N ARG A 26 -9.09 16.75 9.63
CA ARG A 26 -8.44 16.56 10.94
C ARG A 26 -8.48 15.11 11.40
N SER A 27 -9.14 14.22 10.65
CA SER A 27 -9.21 12.80 10.98
C SER A 27 -7.86 12.14 10.77
N ASP A 28 -7.56 11.16 11.64
CA ASP A 28 -6.35 10.36 11.56
C ASP A 28 -6.70 8.87 11.36
N LEU A 29 -5.90 8.17 10.56
CA LEU A 29 -6.06 6.74 10.29
C LEU A 29 -5.12 5.95 11.19
N MET A 30 -5.63 5.58 12.37
CA MET A 30 -4.85 4.77 13.31
C MET A 30 -4.84 3.30 12.90
N VAL A 31 -3.64 2.73 12.73
CA VAL A 31 -3.44 1.32 12.37
C VAL A 31 -2.89 0.56 13.58
N ARG A 32 -3.37 -0.68 13.80
CA ARG A 32 -2.88 -1.55 14.87
C ARG A 32 -2.42 -2.90 14.32
N HIS A 33 -1.27 -3.36 14.81
CA HIS A 33 -0.80 -4.71 14.56
C HIS A 33 -1.58 -5.70 15.43
N ARG A 34 -2.55 -6.41 14.82
CA ARG A 34 -3.50 -7.28 15.52
C ARG A 34 -2.82 -8.35 16.40
N PRO A 35 -1.82 -9.13 15.94
CA PRO A 35 -1.21 -10.18 16.77
C PRO A 35 -0.53 -9.65 18.04
N LYS A 36 0.07 -8.45 17.98
CA LYS A 36 0.76 -7.82 19.13
C LYS A 36 -0.13 -6.85 19.91
N ALA A 37 -1.37 -6.62 19.45
CA ALA A 37 -2.27 -5.61 19.99
C ALA A 37 -1.66 -4.21 20.17
N MET A 38 -0.73 -3.80 19.29
CA MET A 38 0.04 -2.57 19.43
C MET A 38 -0.24 -1.56 18.30
N PRO A 39 -0.13 -0.24 18.55
CA PRO A 39 -0.13 0.77 17.49
C PRO A 39 0.97 0.52 16.45
N ALA A 40 0.69 0.77 15.18
CA ALA A 40 1.63 0.55 14.08
C ALA A 40 2.92 1.38 14.24
N GLU A 41 2.82 2.62 14.73
CA GLU A 41 3.96 3.50 14.99
C GLU A 41 4.98 2.94 15.98
N LEU A 42 4.57 1.99 16.83
CA LEU A 42 5.44 1.32 17.80
C LEU A 42 5.99 -0.02 17.28
N CYS A 43 5.53 -0.50 16.12
CA CYS A 43 6.02 -1.74 15.53
C CYS A 43 7.43 -1.57 14.94
N SER A 44 8.11 -2.70 14.70
CA SER A 44 9.35 -2.68 13.92
C SER A 44 9.12 -2.18 12.49
N THR A 45 10.16 -1.66 11.83
CA THR A 45 10.07 -1.16 10.46
C THR A 45 9.53 -2.21 9.49
N GLY A 46 9.93 -3.48 9.63
CA GLY A 46 9.42 -4.57 8.79
C GLY A 46 7.93 -4.83 8.98
N GLU A 47 7.43 -4.72 10.22
CA GLU A 47 6.01 -4.86 10.52
C GLU A 47 5.19 -3.68 10.03
N GLN A 48 5.71 -2.46 10.16
CA GLN A 48 5.08 -1.26 9.60
C GLN A 48 4.93 -1.38 8.07
N LYS A 49 5.99 -1.82 7.38
CA LYS A 49 5.94 -2.09 5.94
C LYS A 49 4.90 -3.16 5.61
N ALA A 50 4.87 -4.28 6.33
CA ALA A 50 3.88 -5.33 6.10
C ALA A 50 2.44 -4.83 6.30
N LEU A 51 2.18 -4.00 7.31
CA LEU A 51 0.87 -3.37 7.54
C LEU A 51 0.50 -2.44 6.38
N LEU A 52 1.42 -1.61 5.92
CA LEU A 52 1.21 -0.70 4.78
C LEU A 52 0.86 -1.49 3.51
N VAL A 53 1.61 -2.55 3.22
CA VAL A 53 1.32 -3.45 2.09
C VAL A 53 -0.08 -4.05 2.21
N GLY A 54 -0.45 -4.53 3.40
CA GLY A 54 -1.80 -5.03 3.67
C GLY A 54 -2.89 -4.00 3.40
N ILE A 55 -2.65 -2.73 3.75
CA ILE A 55 -3.59 -1.62 3.48
C ILE A 55 -3.73 -1.38 1.97
N VAL A 56 -2.62 -1.33 1.23
CA VAL A 56 -2.62 -1.13 -0.23
C VAL A 56 -3.38 -2.27 -0.93
N LEU A 57 -3.09 -3.53 -0.58
CA LEU A 57 -3.76 -4.70 -1.16
C LEU A 57 -5.26 -4.74 -0.82
N SER A 58 -5.61 -4.41 0.42
CA SER A 58 -7.02 -4.33 0.85
C SER A 58 -7.77 -3.23 0.10
N HIS A 59 -7.11 -2.09 -0.13
CA HIS A 59 -7.67 -0.99 -0.91
C HIS A 59 -7.85 -1.35 -2.39
N ALA A 60 -6.89 -2.07 -2.98
CA ALA A 60 -6.99 -2.57 -4.35
C ALA A 60 -8.19 -3.50 -4.53
N ARG A 61 -8.37 -4.44 -3.58
CA ARG A 61 -9.53 -5.33 -3.54
C ARG A 61 -10.85 -4.55 -3.45
N LEU A 62 -10.95 -3.64 -2.48
CA LEU A 62 -12.14 -2.81 -2.28
C LEU A 62 -12.48 -1.99 -3.53
N THR A 63 -11.45 -1.43 -4.19
CA THR A 63 -11.62 -0.66 -5.42
C THR A 63 -12.18 -1.51 -6.55
N GLY A 64 -11.68 -2.75 -6.70
CA GLY A 64 -12.22 -3.72 -7.65
C GLY A 64 -13.68 -4.07 -7.38
N GLU A 65 -14.02 -4.34 -6.11
CA GLU A 65 -15.39 -4.65 -5.68
C GLU A 65 -16.36 -3.48 -5.88
N MET A 66 -15.92 -2.24 -5.61
CA MET A 66 -16.78 -1.04 -5.72
C MET A 66 -16.97 -0.55 -7.15
N SER A 67 -15.92 -0.62 -7.97
CA SER A 67 -15.94 -0.08 -9.34
C SER A 67 -16.28 -1.13 -10.40
N GLY A 68 -16.18 -2.41 -10.08
CA GLY A 68 -16.23 -3.51 -11.05
C GLY A 68 -15.00 -3.58 -11.96
N LEU A 69 -13.98 -2.75 -11.71
CA LEU A 69 -12.75 -2.69 -12.49
C LEU A 69 -11.56 -3.07 -11.61
N THR A 70 -10.83 -4.11 -11.98
CA THR A 70 -9.61 -4.49 -11.26
C THR A 70 -8.51 -3.44 -11.50
N PRO A 71 -7.90 -2.86 -10.44
CA PRO A 71 -6.87 -1.85 -10.60
C PRO A 71 -5.55 -2.44 -11.11
N ILE A 72 -4.72 -1.59 -11.72
CA ILE A 72 -3.30 -1.89 -11.96
C ILE A 72 -2.52 -1.53 -10.70
N LEU A 73 -1.69 -2.45 -10.21
CA LEU A 73 -0.82 -2.22 -9.05
C LEU A 73 0.60 -1.88 -9.47
N LEU A 74 1.15 -0.83 -8.87
CA LEU A 74 2.55 -0.43 -9.01
C LEU A 74 3.22 -0.56 -7.64
N LEU A 75 4.20 -1.45 -7.53
CA LEU A 75 4.83 -1.81 -6.27
C LEU A 75 6.34 -1.60 -6.37
N ASP A 76 6.82 -0.49 -5.82
CA ASP A 76 8.21 -0.08 -5.91
C ASP A 76 9.07 -0.74 -4.81
N GLU A 77 10.18 -1.37 -5.21
CA GLU A 77 11.15 -2.10 -4.36
C GLU A 77 10.54 -3.10 -3.37
N ILE A 78 9.34 -3.61 -3.67
CA ILE A 78 8.50 -4.29 -2.69
C ILE A 78 9.12 -5.60 -2.17
N ALA A 79 9.80 -6.33 -3.06
CA ALA A 79 10.33 -7.66 -2.77
C ALA A 79 11.54 -7.62 -1.83
N ALA A 80 12.32 -6.53 -1.84
CA ALA A 80 13.50 -6.35 -1.01
C ALA A 80 13.13 -6.04 0.46
N HIS A 81 11.89 -5.68 0.72
CA HIS A 81 11.41 -5.31 2.05
C HIS A 81 10.72 -6.46 2.80
N LEU A 82 10.65 -7.64 2.19
CA LEU A 82 9.93 -8.79 2.71
C LEU A 82 10.88 -9.99 2.84
N ASP A 83 10.72 -10.75 3.93
CA ASP A 83 11.30 -12.09 4.01
C ASP A 83 10.63 -13.03 2.98
N GLY A 84 11.24 -14.20 2.76
CA GLY A 84 10.78 -15.14 1.74
C GLY A 84 9.32 -15.58 1.91
N GLY A 85 8.86 -15.75 3.16
CA GLY A 85 7.48 -16.16 3.45
C GLY A 85 6.48 -15.05 3.12
N ARG A 86 6.75 -13.82 3.56
CA ARG A 86 5.89 -12.67 3.25
C ARG A 86 5.86 -12.34 1.75
N ARG A 87 6.99 -12.52 1.06
CA ARG A 87 7.08 -12.32 -0.38
C ARG A 87 6.25 -13.33 -1.16
N ALA A 88 6.33 -14.61 -0.79
CA ALA A 88 5.46 -15.64 -1.37
C ALA A 88 3.97 -15.32 -1.15
N ALA A 89 3.60 -14.91 0.06
CA ALA A 89 2.23 -14.50 0.38
C ALA A 89 1.77 -13.29 -0.45
N LEU A 90 2.62 -12.27 -0.63
CA LEU A 90 2.34 -11.14 -1.51
C LEU A 90 2.00 -11.61 -2.93
N PHE A 91 2.85 -12.46 -3.51
CA PHE A 91 2.64 -12.95 -4.88
C PHE A 91 1.35 -13.75 -5.01
N SER A 92 1.03 -14.63 -4.06
CA SER A 92 -0.25 -15.34 -4.04
C SER A 92 -1.45 -14.40 -3.96
N ILE A 93 -1.38 -13.35 -3.12
CA ILE A 93 -2.45 -12.35 -3.05
C ILE A 93 -2.62 -11.60 -4.39
N LEU A 94 -1.51 -11.24 -5.06
CA LEU A 94 -1.58 -10.56 -6.36
C LEU A 94 -2.26 -11.43 -7.43
N GLU A 95 -1.97 -12.74 -7.43
CA GLU A 95 -2.64 -13.70 -8.31
C GLU A 95 -4.13 -13.85 -7.98
N GLU A 96 -4.49 -13.94 -6.70
CA GLU A 96 -5.89 -14.03 -6.24
C GLU A 96 -6.69 -12.76 -6.57
N LEU A 97 -6.07 -11.59 -6.49
CA LEU A 97 -6.69 -10.32 -6.88
C LEU A 97 -6.93 -10.24 -8.40
N ASN A 98 -6.29 -11.11 -9.19
CA ASN A 98 -6.35 -11.12 -10.65
C ASN A 98 -6.09 -9.72 -11.25
N CYS A 99 -5.17 -8.98 -10.64
CA CYS A 99 -4.78 -7.63 -11.06
C CYS A 99 -3.49 -7.67 -11.88
N GLN A 100 -3.34 -6.74 -12.82
CA GLN A 100 -2.04 -6.51 -13.43
C GLN A 100 -1.15 -5.79 -12.42
N ALA A 101 0.00 -6.37 -12.11
CA ALA A 101 0.97 -5.80 -11.16
C ALA A 101 2.32 -5.57 -11.82
N PHE A 102 2.87 -4.38 -11.64
CA PHE A 102 4.26 -4.04 -11.94
C PHE A 102 5.02 -3.96 -10.62
N MET A 103 6.14 -4.67 -10.56
CA MET A 103 7.02 -4.69 -9.41
C MET A 103 8.44 -4.32 -9.85
N THR A 104 9.13 -3.53 -9.04
CA THR A 104 10.54 -3.19 -9.26
C THR A 104 11.41 -3.80 -8.17
N GLY A 105 12.67 -4.05 -8.50
CA GLY A 105 13.68 -4.45 -7.55
C GLY A 105 15.04 -4.62 -8.24
N THR A 106 16.09 -4.57 -7.43
CA THR A 106 17.48 -4.59 -7.91
C THR A 106 18.10 -5.98 -7.96
N ASP A 107 17.43 -6.99 -7.39
CA ASP A 107 17.89 -8.38 -7.38
C ASP A 107 16.79 -9.31 -7.93
N ALA A 108 17.08 -9.93 -9.08
CA ALA A 108 16.19 -10.86 -9.75
C ALA A 108 15.87 -12.10 -8.90
N ALA A 109 16.79 -12.53 -8.02
CA ALA A 109 16.59 -13.70 -7.17
C ALA A 109 15.42 -13.53 -6.20
N LEU A 110 15.08 -12.28 -5.82
CA LEU A 110 13.92 -11.98 -4.99
C LEU A 110 12.61 -12.35 -5.69
N PHE A 111 12.58 -12.32 -7.02
CA PHE A 111 11.41 -12.62 -7.84
C PHE A 111 11.44 -14.04 -8.39
N SER A 112 12.37 -14.88 -7.95
CA SER A 112 12.59 -16.22 -8.52
C SER A 112 11.36 -17.13 -8.49
N SER A 113 10.45 -16.96 -7.54
CA SER A 113 9.20 -17.72 -7.47
C SER A 113 8.17 -17.32 -8.53
N LEU A 114 8.39 -16.23 -9.28
CA LEU A 114 7.53 -15.77 -10.37
C LEU A 114 8.00 -16.23 -11.76
N HIS A 115 9.13 -16.95 -11.88
CA HIS A 115 9.56 -17.51 -13.16
C HIS A 115 8.45 -18.38 -13.78
N GLY A 116 8.23 -18.21 -15.09
CA GLY A 116 7.16 -18.87 -15.82
C GLY A 116 5.74 -18.32 -15.55
N ARG A 117 5.59 -17.37 -14.62
CA ARG A 117 4.31 -16.74 -14.24
C ARG A 117 4.28 -15.23 -14.46
N ALA A 118 5.43 -14.60 -14.61
CA ALA A 118 5.57 -13.17 -14.85
C ALA A 118 6.52 -12.89 -16.02
N GLN A 119 6.36 -11.71 -16.63
CA GLN A 119 7.33 -11.16 -17.56
C GLN A 119 8.42 -10.43 -16.78
N PHE A 120 9.67 -10.73 -17.09
CA PHE A 120 10.83 -10.08 -16.49
C PHE A 120 11.44 -9.09 -17.49
N LEU A 121 11.65 -7.86 -17.02
CA LEU A 121 12.20 -6.77 -17.80
C LEU A 121 13.37 -6.14 -17.04
N THR A 122 14.48 -5.94 -17.74
CA THR A 122 15.65 -5.22 -17.23
C THR A 122 15.56 -3.77 -17.67
N VAL A 123 15.76 -2.87 -16.72
CA VAL A 123 15.87 -1.44 -16.98
C VAL A 123 17.33 -1.03 -16.83
N ASP A 124 17.94 -0.57 -17.92
CA ASP A 124 19.33 -0.12 -17.93
C ASP A 124 19.50 1.12 -18.81
N HIS A 125 20.24 2.11 -18.31
CA HIS A 125 20.48 3.39 -18.99
C HIS A 125 19.24 4.06 -19.61
N GLY A 126 18.08 3.99 -18.93
CA GLY A 126 16.82 4.57 -19.40
C GLY A 126 16.12 3.76 -20.51
N THR A 127 16.59 2.55 -20.79
CA THR A 127 15.99 1.61 -21.74
C THR A 127 15.40 0.42 -21.01
N VAL A 128 14.38 -0.20 -21.61
CA VAL A 128 13.69 -1.38 -21.08
C VAL A 128 13.85 -2.51 -22.09
N GLY A 129 14.40 -3.64 -21.65
CA GLY A 129 14.55 -4.85 -22.45
C GLY A 129 14.10 -6.10 -21.69
N PRO A 130 13.95 -7.24 -22.37
CA PRO A 130 13.78 -8.52 -21.69
C PRO A 130 14.93 -8.77 -20.71
N THR A 131 14.64 -9.33 -19.54
CA THR A 131 15.70 -9.86 -18.68
C THR A 131 16.22 -11.15 -19.31
N GLU A 132 17.52 -11.22 -19.58
CA GLU A 132 18.17 -12.46 -20.00
C GLU A 132 18.20 -13.42 -18.79
N ASP A 133 17.78 -14.67 -18.99
CA ASP A 133 17.87 -15.69 -17.93
C ASP A 133 19.35 -15.89 -17.54
N PRO A 134 19.67 -15.97 -16.24
CA PRO A 134 21.01 -16.26 -15.75
C PRO A 134 21.49 -17.68 -16.06
#